data_AF-A0A817CE21-F1
#
_entry.id   AF-A0A817CE21-F1
#
_cell.length_a   1.000
_cell.length_b   1.000
_cell.length_c   1.000
_cell.angle_alpha   90.00
_cell.angle_beta   90.00
_cell.angle_gamma   90.00
#
_symmetry.space_group_name_H-M   'P 1'
#
loop_
_entity.id
_entity.type
_entity.pdbx_description
1 polymer ?
#
loop_
_entity_poly.entity_id
_entity_poly.type
_entity_poly.pdbx_seq_one_letter_code
_entity_poly.pdbx_strand_id
1 'polypeptide(L)'
;MTENQHTSDNRHHLAIWCRAEVFTFGALTTPPPPDITPSSLKSIVKYMKKSNTAGYPKMNYMLWRHIACSKLHMSEELAWMYFETYSMLTNTSAQRRIQTDIQVAKANSTAEIERLKDSRKVDSLAFILLLFLQSFHQIDLKSTLSRDEFVYLIYIENKFFESNYFRWPNRKRNSDLDARKNRIYDEQSHQLFIQAHLDDLLNIISDTSESNNHENVQSATLSMDAVNALSYIFEGTLHDNLRKIFPLHIIIQNSSIQHEIGINKSIVPFKNLSNLIRRSLIANPFQVGQTMKRGTLLPLPFNNPTHEQRSGRVLSNSNFADESHRFVLMTMINRSLSDQVRPKAICCIII
;
A
#
# COMPACT_ATOMS: atom_id res chain seq x y z
N MET A 1 -47.56 -4.65 27.69
CA MET A 1 -46.59 -5.77 27.63
C MET A 1 -46.30 -6.03 26.17
N THR A 2 -45.32 -5.33 25.63
CA THR A 2 -44.91 -5.42 24.22
C THR A 2 -43.47 -5.90 24.21
N GLU A 3 -43.32 -7.20 23.97
CA GLU A 3 -42.04 -7.88 23.75
C GLU A 3 -41.50 -7.45 22.39
N ASN A 4 -40.50 -6.57 22.40
CA ASN A 4 -39.69 -6.27 21.23
C ASN A 4 -38.61 -7.36 21.10
N GLN A 5 -38.77 -8.17 20.07
CA GLN A 5 -37.78 -9.10 19.56
C GLN A 5 -36.47 -8.37 19.26
N HIS A 6 -35.44 -8.63 20.05
CA HIS A 6 -34.06 -8.35 19.69
C HIS A 6 -33.65 -9.33 18.59
N THR A 7 -33.82 -8.95 17.33
CA THR A 7 -33.13 -9.61 16.23
C THR A 7 -31.65 -9.23 16.31
N SER A 8 -30.85 -10.12 16.89
CA SER A 8 -29.40 -10.12 16.84
C SER A 8 -28.95 -10.31 15.39
N ASP A 9 -28.80 -9.21 14.69
CA ASP A 9 -28.22 -9.15 13.35
C ASP A 9 -26.71 -9.37 13.47
N ASN A 10 -26.28 -10.63 13.38
CA ASN A 10 -24.88 -11.07 13.35
C ASN A 10 -24.22 -10.66 12.02
N ARG A 11 -24.21 -9.36 11.70
CA ARG A 11 -23.42 -8.84 10.57
C ARG A 11 -21.97 -8.78 11.04
N HIS A 12 -21.13 -9.66 10.52
CA HIS A 12 -19.69 -9.46 10.55
C HIS A 12 -19.40 -8.05 9.99
N HIS A 13 -18.82 -7.15 10.79
CA HIS A 13 -18.47 -5.83 10.31
C HIS A 13 -17.26 -5.94 9.37
N LEU A 14 -17.52 -6.19 8.08
CA LEU A 14 -16.50 -6.19 7.05
C LEU A 14 -15.99 -4.77 6.84
N ALA A 15 -14.72 -4.56 7.18
CA ALA A 15 -14.00 -3.32 6.93
C ALA A 15 -12.80 -3.60 6.03
N ILE A 16 -12.69 -2.86 4.93
CA ILE A 16 -11.60 -2.92 3.96
C ILE A 16 -10.95 -1.54 3.89
N TRP A 17 -9.63 -1.46 3.80
CA TRP A 17 -8.93 -0.20 3.60
C TRP A 17 -7.73 -0.38 2.67
N CYS A 18 -7.19 0.75 2.23
CA CYS A 18 -6.02 0.81 1.36
C CYS A 18 -4.74 0.66 2.19
N ARG A 19 -3.81 -0.19 1.72
CA ARG A 19 -2.45 -0.34 2.26
C ARG A 19 -1.66 0.93 1.99
N ALA A 20 -1.47 1.77 3.01
CA ALA A 20 -0.92 3.11 2.86
C ALA A 20 0.48 3.10 2.23
N GLU A 21 1.30 2.12 2.59
CA GLU A 21 2.67 1.98 2.10
C GLU A 21 2.76 1.85 0.58
N VAL A 22 1.75 1.28 -0.08
CA VAL A 22 1.73 1.12 -1.54
C VAL A 22 1.55 2.47 -2.22
N PHE A 23 0.71 3.33 -1.66
CA PHE A 23 0.45 4.66 -2.24
C PHE A 23 1.55 5.65 -1.88
N THR A 24 2.06 5.59 -0.65
CA THR A 24 3.10 6.51 -0.17
C THR A 24 4.49 6.18 -0.73
N PHE A 25 4.86 4.89 -0.77
CA PHE A 25 6.22 4.46 -1.12
C PHE A 25 6.30 3.71 -2.46
N GLY A 26 5.18 3.19 -2.98
CA GLY A 26 5.17 2.51 -4.27
C GLY A 26 5.24 3.44 -5.46
N ALA A 27 4.91 4.70 -5.25
CA ALA A 27 4.86 5.66 -6.32
C ALA A 27 6.20 6.41 -6.45
N LEU A 28 6.90 6.16 -7.54
CA LEU A 28 8.21 6.74 -7.83
C LEU A 28 8.08 8.24 -8.08
N THR A 29 8.99 9.05 -7.56
CA THR A 29 9.02 10.52 -7.76
C THR A 29 9.24 10.92 -9.20
N THR A 30 9.69 9.99 -10.05
CA THR A 30 9.83 10.22 -11.48
C THR A 30 8.47 10.32 -12.16
N PRO A 31 8.33 11.16 -13.19
CA PRO A 31 7.10 11.22 -13.97
C PRO A 31 6.80 9.84 -14.56
N PRO A 32 5.55 9.30 -14.46
CA PRO A 32 5.16 8.10 -15.20
C PRO A 32 5.51 8.25 -16.69
N PRO A 33 6.07 7.21 -17.32
CA PRO A 33 6.15 7.14 -18.76
C PRO A 33 4.76 7.34 -19.39
N PRO A 34 4.64 8.15 -20.46
CA PRO A 34 3.35 8.49 -21.05
C PRO A 34 2.58 7.28 -21.58
N ASP A 35 3.30 6.20 -21.89
CA ASP A 35 2.73 4.96 -22.41
C ASP A 35 2.10 4.07 -21.33
N ILE A 36 2.27 4.40 -20.04
CA ILE A 36 1.56 3.72 -18.95
C ILE A 36 0.13 4.27 -18.87
N THR A 37 -0.77 3.57 -19.55
CA THR A 37 -2.21 3.88 -19.60
C THR A 37 -3.02 2.63 -19.25
N PRO A 38 -4.27 2.76 -18.78
CA PRO A 38 -5.11 1.61 -18.47
C PRO A 38 -5.24 0.61 -19.64
N SER A 39 -5.29 1.12 -20.88
CA SER A 39 -5.38 0.31 -22.09
C SER A 39 -4.08 -0.44 -22.42
N SER A 40 -2.92 0.19 -22.24
CA SER A 40 -1.62 -0.46 -22.44
C SER A 40 -1.38 -1.54 -21.37
N LEU A 41 -1.73 -1.26 -20.11
CA LEU A 41 -1.66 -2.22 -19.01
C LEU A 41 -2.56 -3.44 -19.25
N LYS A 42 -3.81 -3.23 -19.69
CA LYS A 42 -4.71 -4.33 -20.05
C LYS A 42 -4.15 -5.18 -21.20
N SER A 43 -3.50 -4.55 -22.18
CA SER A 43 -2.83 -5.25 -23.29
C SER A 43 -1.62 -6.06 -22.81
N ILE A 44 -0.86 -5.55 -21.85
CA ILE A 44 0.24 -6.28 -21.21
C ILE A 44 -0.28 -7.49 -20.43
N VAL A 45 -1.36 -7.36 -19.67
CA VAL A 45 -1.99 -8.50 -18.97
C VAL A 45 -2.40 -9.60 -19.96
N LYS A 46 -3.05 -9.24 -21.07
CA LYS A 46 -3.41 -10.19 -22.14
C LYS A 46 -2.17 -10.88 -22.71
N TYR A 47 -1.11 -10.12 -22.97
CA TYR A 47 0.15 -10.66 -23.49
C TYR A 47 0.80 -11.64 -22.50
N MET A 48 0.86 -11.29 -21.22
CA MET A 48 1.43 -12.16 -20.17
C MET A 48 0.65 -13.46 -20.00
N LYS A 49 -0.69 -13.40 -20.06
CA LYS A 49 -1.56 -14.60 -20.00
C LYS A 49 -1.45 -15.50 -21.24
N LYS A 50 -1.17 -14.93 -22.43
CA LYS A 50 -0.99 -15.67 -23.68
C LYS A 50 0.43 -16.21 -23.87
N SER A 51 1.43 -15.64 -23.20
CA SER A 51 2.83 -16.01 -23.40
C SER A 51 3.16 -17.36 -22.75
N ASN A 52 3.67 -18.31 -23.55
CA ASN A 52 4.15 -19.62 -23.08
C ASN A 52 5.43 -19.52 -22.23
N THR A 53 6.09 -18.36 -22.19
CA THR A 53 7.31 -18.12 -21.41
C THR A 53 6.96 -17.46 -20.09
N ALA A 54 6.72 -18.25 -19.04
CA ALA A 54 6.72 -17.89 -17.61
C ALA A 54 6.29 -16.44 -17.26
N GLY A 55 5.27 -15.90 -17.91
CA GLY A 55 4.83 -14.50 -17.75
C GLY A 55 3.63 -14.36 -16.82
N TYR A 56 2.98 -15.47 -16.50
CA TYR A 56 1.84 -15.56 -15.61
C TYR A 56 1.89 -16.89 -14.87
N PRO A 57 1.62 -16.95 -13.55
CA PRO A 57 1.21 -15.85 -12.67
C PRO A 57 2.38 -15.00 -12.14
N LYS A 58 3.63 -15.44 -12.34
CA LYS A 58 4.82 -14.71 -11.93
C LYS A 58 5.68 -14.35 -13.13
N MET A 59 6.20 -13.13 -13.17
CA MET A 59 7.04 -12.60 -14.24
C MET A 59 8.48 -12.40 -13.76
N ASN A 60 9.47 -12.75 -14.58
CA ASN A 60 10.88 -12.47 -14.32
C ASN A 60 11.29 -11.10 -14.87
N TYR A 61 12.48 -10.63 -14.47
CA TYR A 61 12.96 -9.33 -14.92
C TYR A 61 13.20 -9.27 -16.43
N MET A 62 13.68 -10.33 -17.08
CA MET A 62 13.92 -10.33 -18.53
C MET A 62 12.65 -10.05 -19.34
N LEU A 63 11.54 -10.71 -18.98
CA LEU A 63 10.26 -10.48 -19.64
C LEU A 63 9.73 -9.07 -19.36
N TRP A 64 9.86 -8.60 -18.12
CA TRP A 64 9.48 -7.23 -17.76
C TRP A 64 10.31 -6.20 -18.54
N ARG A 65 11.63 -6.32 -18.56
CA ARG A 65 12.54 -5.44 -19.31
C ARG A 65 12.16 -5.39 -20.78
N HIS A 66 11.86 -6.54 -21.39
CA HIS A 66 11.41 -6.58 -22.77
C HIS A 66 10.10 -5.79 -22.98
N ILE A 67 9.10 -5.98 -22.12
CA ILE A 67 7.83 -5.24 -22.19
C ILE A 67 8.05 -3.74 -21.95
N ALA A 68 8.79 -3.40 -20.92
CA ALA A 68 9.10 -2.06 -20.48
C ALA A 68 9.81 -1.25 -21.58
N CYS A 69 10.92 -1.76 -22.11
CA CYS A 69 11.69 -1.07 -23.13
C CYS A 69 10.99 -1.05 -24.49
N SER A 70 10.30 -2.14 -24.87
CA SER A 70 9.73 -2.27 -26.23
C SER A 70 8.33 -1.69 -26.37
N LYS A 71 7.50 -1.76 -25.33
CA LYS A 71 6.09 -1.34 -25.38
C LYS A 71 5.81 -0.05 -24.63
N LEU A 72 6.57 0.22 -23.56
CA LEU A 72 6.37 1.39 -22.71
C LEU A 72 7.49 2.44 -22.87
N HIS A 73 8.43 2.18 -23.78
CA HIS A 73 9.57 3.02 -24.13
C HIS A 73 10.34 3.58 -22.92
N MET A 74 10.40 2.84 -21.82
CA MET A 74 11.13 3.25 -20.63
C MET A 74 12.58 2.78 -20.68
N SER A 75 13.46 3.50 -19.97
CA SER A 75 14.86 3.07 -19.82
C SER A 75 14.95 1.80 -18.98
N GLU A 76 16.05 1.07 -19.13
CA GLU A 76 16.29 -0.16 -18.38
C GLU A 76 16.39 0.11 -16.88
N GLU A 77 16.99 1.23 -16.49
CA GLU A 77 17.12 1.66 -15.09
C GLU A 77 15.74 1.94 -14.48
N LEU A 78 14.85 2.61 -15.22
CA LEU A 78 13.49 2.86 -14.78
C LEU A 78 12.67 1.57 -14.69
N ALA A 79 12.84 0.66 -15.65
CA ALA A 79 12.22 -0.67 -15.60
C ALA A 79 12.66 -1.45 -14.37
N TRP A 80 13.97 -1.47 -14.07
CA TRP A 80 14.51 -2.10 -12.87
C TRP A 80 13.97 -1.44 -11.60
N MET A 81 13.91 -0.12 -11.54
CA MET A 81 13.41 0.62 -10.38
C MET A 81 11.96 0.24 -10.04
N TYR A 82 11.05 0.15 -11.03
CA TYR A 82 9.69 -0.34 -10.76
C TYR A 82 9.68 -1.76 -10.18
N PHE A 83 10.46 -2.64 -10.79
CA PHE A 83 10.57 -4.05 -10.39
C PHE A 83 11.09 -4.20 -8.95
N GLU A 84 12.05 -3.37 -8.59
CA GLU A 84 12.62 -3.31 -7.26
C GLU A 84 11.66 -2.70 -6.24
N THR A 85 11.00 -1.58 -6.57
CA THR A 85 9.98 -0.95 -5.72
C THR A 85 8.86 -1.91 -5.37
N TYR A 86 8.36 -2.67 -6.35
CA TYR A 86 7.40 -3.74 -6.07
C TYR A 86 7.98 -4.76 -5.07
N SER A 87 9.19 -5.24 -5.33
CA SER A 87 9.85 -6.23 -4.48
C SER A 87 10.05 -5.72 -3.03
N MET A 88 10.36 -4.44 -2.84
CA MET A 88 10.52 -3.79 -1.54
C MET A 88 9.22 -3.74 -0.73
N LEU A 89 8.08 -3.57 -1.39
CA LEU A 89 6.74 -3.42 -0.78
C LEU A 89 5.99 -4.73 -0.55
N THR A 90 6.55 -5.83 -1.04
CA THR A 90 6.07 -7.18 -0.72
C THR A 90 6.74 -7.70 0.54
N ASN A 91 6.08 -8.64 1.23
CA ASN A 91 6.57 -9.30 2.45
C ASN A 91 7.76 -10.27 2.19
N THR A 92 8.72 -9.87 1.37
CA THR A 92 9.99 -10.59 1.26
C THR A 92 10.78 -10.37 2.55
N SER A 93 11.22 -11.46 3.19
CA SER A 93 11.98 -11.37 4.44
C SER A 93 13.21 -10.47 4.26
N ALA A 94 13.48 -9.60 5.24
CA ALA A 94 14.62 -8.69 5.21
C ALA A 94 15.94 -9.45 4.99
N GLN A 95 16.07 -10.63 5.60
CA GLN A 95 17.21 -11.53 5.42
C GLN A 95 17.42 -11.95 3.96
N ARG A 96 16.34 -12.30 3.23
CA ARG A 96 16.46 -12.71 1.83
C ARG A 96 16.83 -11.55 0.92
N ARG A 97 16.37 -10.35 1.23
CA ARG A 97 16.79 -9.11 0.53
C ARG A 97 18.28 -8.87 0.71
N ILE A 98 18.74 -8.83 1.96
CA ILE A 98 20.16 -8.65 2.31
C ILE A 98 21.04 -9.71 1.64
N GLN A 99 20.64 -10.99 1.67
CA GLN A 99 21.39 -12.06 0.99
C GLN A 99 21.49 -11.83 -0.51
N THR A 100 20.42 -11.36 -1.14
CA THR A 100 20.42 -11.08 -2.58
C THR A 100 21.32 -9.89 -2.90
N ASP A 101 21.30 -8.84 -2.07
CA ASP A 101 22.12 -7.65 -2.27
C ASP A 101 23.61 -7.96 -2.05
N ILE A 102 23.93 -8.83 -1.09
CA ILE A 102 25.29 -9.37 -0.91
C ILE A 102 25.73 -10.16 -2.14
N GLN A 103 24.85 -10.97 -2.74
CA GLN A 103 25.18 -11.73 -3.96
C GLN A 103 25.43 -10.80 -5.15
N VAL A 104 24.61 -9.76 -5.32
CA VAL A 104 24.81 -8.75 -6.37
C VAL A 104 26.12 -7.98 -6.14
N ALA A 105 26.44 -7.60 -4.90
CA ALA A 105 27.68 -6.90 -4.56
C ALA A 105 28.94 -7.75 -4.78
N LYS A 106 28.82 -9.09 -4.71
CA LYS A 106 29.90 -10.05 -4.96
C LYS A 106 30.05 -10.45 -6.43
N ALA A 107 29.11 -10.07 -7.28
CA ALA A 107 29.13 -10.44 -8.68
C ALA A 107 30.30 -9.74 -9.39
N ASN A 108 31.10 -10.49 -10.14
CA ASN A 108 32.31 -9.99 -10.79
C ASN A 108 32.10 -9.62 -12.27
N SER A 109 30.89 -9.83 -12.79
CA SER A 109 30.55 -9.55 -14.18
C SER A 109 29.12 -9.04 -14.34
N THR A 110 28.90 -8.22 -15.36
CA THR A 110 27.56 -7.73 -15.74
C THR A 110 26.61 -8.87 -16.08
N ALA A 111 27.10 -9.94 -16.71
CA ALA A 111 26.31 -11.13 -17.03
C ALA A 111 25.81 -11.88 -15.78
N GLU A 112 26.60 -11.89 -14.71
CA GLU A 112 26.22 -12.50 -13.43
C GLU A 112 25.15 -11.67 -12.71
N ILE A 113 25.29 -10.34 -12.71
CA ILE A 113 24.29 -9.42 -12.20
C ILE A 113 22.95 -9.63 -12.93
N GLU A 114 22.97 -9.69 -14.26
CA GLU A 114 21.75 -9.91 -15.05
C GLU A 114 21.08 -11.27 -14.76
N ARG A 115 21.86 -12.33 -14.54
CA ARG A 115 21.31 -13.63 -14.08
C ARG A 115 20.68 -13.54 -12.70
N LEU A 116 21.30 -12.81 -11.77
CA LEU A 116 20.75 -12.59 -10.43
C LEU A 116 19.45 -11.78 -10.50
N LYS A 117 19.39 -10.75 -11.35
CA LYS A 117 18.16 -9.98 -11.60
C LYS A 117 17.04 -10.88 -12.15
N ASP A 118 17.35 -11.72 -13.14
CA ASP A 118 16.34 -12.59 -13.75
C ASP A 118 15.86 -13.73 -12.84
N SER A 119 16.68 -14.13 -11.84
CA SER A 119 16.25 -15.07 -10.81
C SER A 119 15.09 -14.54 -9.95
N ARG A 120 14.92 -13.22 -9.88
CA ARG A 120 13.83 -12.57 -9.15
C ARG A 120 12.54 -12.67 -9.97
N LYS A 121 11.47 -13.08 -9.30
CA LYS A 121 10.13 -13.19 -9.88
C LYS A 121 9.12 -12.39 -9.06
N VAL A 122 8.31 -11.61 -9.73
CA VAL A 122 7.23 -10.81 -9.13
C VAL A 122 5.88 -11.37 -9.54
N ASP A 123 4.84 -11.10 -8.75
CA ASP A 123 3.47 -11.43 -9.15
C ASP A 123 3.05 -10.51 -10.29
N SER A 124 2.67 -11.07 -11.42
CA SER A 124 2.46 -10.32 -12.65
C SER A 124 1.30 -9.34 -12.51
N LEU A 125 0.19 -9.75 -11.89
CA LEU A 125 -0.99 -8.91 -11.78
C LEU A 125 -0.80 -7.82 -10.73
N ALA A 126 -0.24 -8.17 -9.57
CA ALA A 126 0.05 -7.18 -8.53
C ALA A 126 1.09 -6.14 -8.99
N PHE A 127 2.05 -6.56 -9.81
CA PHE A 127 3.01 -5.64 -10.43
C PHE A 127 2.33 -4.67 -11.40
N ILE A 128 1.39 -5.13 -12.23
CA ILE A 128 0.59 -4.25 -13.09
C ILE A 128 -0.25 -3.25 -12.28
N LEU A 129 -0.78 -3.68 -11.13
CA LEU A 129 -1.50 -2.79 -10.23
C LEU A 129 -0.60 -1.66 -9.69
N LEU A 130 0.67 -1.94 -9.38
CA LEU A 130 1.64 -0.89 -9.03
C LEU A 130 1.83 0.12 -10.17
N LEU A 131 1.99 -0.36 -11.41
CA LEU A 131 2.14 0.53 -12.57
C LEU A 131 0.88 1.37 -12.83
N PHE A 132 -0.31 0.81 -12.59
CA PHE A 132 -1.56 1.56 -12.66
C PHE A 132 -1.57 2.70 -11.64
N LEU A 133 -1.20 2.45 -10.38
CA LEU A 133 -1.10 3.52 -9.38
C LEU A 133 -0.10 4.60 -9.80
N GLN A 134 1.01 4.21 -10.43
CA GLN A 134 2.01 5.15 -10.93
C GLN A 134 1.46 6.09 -12.01
N SER A 135 0.53 5.66 -12.87
CA SER A 135 0.00 6.54 -13.93
C SER A 135 -0.74 7.77 -13.39
N PHE A 136 -1.18 7.75 -12.13
CA PHE A 136 -1.88 8.87 -11.48
C PHE A 136 -0.99 9.70 -10.55
N HIS A 137 0.28 9.30 -10.43
CA HIS A 137 1.19 9.82 -9.42
C HIS A 137 1.54 11.31 -9.57
N GLN A 138 1.44 11.87 -10.78
CA GLN A 138 1.68 13.31 -11.02
C GLN A 138 0.48 14.22 -10.75
N ILE A 139 -0.74 13.69 -10.61
CA ILE A 139 -1.96 14.53 -10.64
C ILE A 139 -2.59 14.69 -9.26
N ASP A 140 -2.61 13.67 -8.38
CA ASP A 140 -3.37 13.78 -7.12
C ASP A 140 -2.70 13.17 -5.86
N LEU A 141 -1.86 12.14 -5.99
CA LEU A 141 -1.40 11.36 -4.83
C LEU A 141 -0.25 12.02 -4.05
N LYS A 142 0.56 12.88 -4.69
CA LYS A 142 1.70 13.59 -4.05
C LYS A 142 1.53 15.10 -3.92
N SER A 143 0.40 15.68 -4.33
CA SER A 143 0.12 17.11 -4.06
C SER A 143 0.14 17.41 -2.55
N THR A 144 -0.06 16.38 -1.71
CA THR A 144 0.08 16.38 -0.25
C THR A 144 1.51 16.27 0.29
N LEU A 145 2.47 15.76 -0.50
CA LEU A 145 3.88 15.60 -0.09
C LEU A 145 4.78 16.75 -0.58
N SER A 146 4.29 17.61 -1.48
CA SER A 146 5.07 18.70 -2.10
C SER A 146 4.97 20.06 -1.39
N ARG A 147 4.61 20.09 -0.11
CA ARG A 147 4.81 21.27 0.75
C ARG A 147 5.37 20.85 2.11
N ASP A 148 6.70 20.86 2.20
CA ASP A 148 7.50 20.98 3.43
C ASP A 148 7.37 19.92 4.54
N GLU A 149 6.72 18.77 4.33
CA GLU A 149 6.45 17.81 5.41
C GLU A 149 6.91 16.38 5.10
N PHE A 150 8.22 16.10 5.21
CA PHE A 150 8.74 14.73 5.20
C PHE A 150 8.61 14.08 6.59
N VAL A 151 7.82 13.01 6.70
CA VAL A 151 7.86 12.08 7.84
C VAL A 151 8.85 10.97 7.52
N TYR A 152 10.00 10.95 8.20
CA TYR A 152 10.93 9.83 8.09
C TYR A 152 10.37 8.61 8.82
N LEU A 153 9.85 7.66 8.06
CA LEU A 153 9.79 6.27 8.48
C LEU A 153 11.22 5.72 8.36
N ILE A 154 11.95 5.64 9.49
CA ILE A 154 13.34 5.20 9.47
C ILE A 154 13.37 3.67 9.34
N TYR A 155 13.76 3.19 8.16
CA TYR A 155 14.53 1.96 8.05
C TYR A 155 16.00 2.33 8.25
N ILE A 156 16.63 1.72 9.25
CA ILE A 156 18.02 1.99 9.64
C ILE A 156 18.94 1.40 8.57
N GLU A 157 19.61 2.27 7.80
CA GLU A 157 21.04 2.15 7.46
C GLU A 157 21.58 3.47 6.87
N ASN A 158 22.27 4.23 7.73
CA ASN A 158 23.34 5.19 7.44
C ASN A 158 23.32 5.99 6.12
N LYS A 159 22.37 6.93 5.94
CA LYS A 159 22.67 8.19 5.22
C LYS A 159 21.67 9.30 5.55
N PHE A 160 22.23 10.48 5.81
CA PHE A 160 21.56 11.70 6.23
C PHE A 160 20.82 12.34 5.05
N PHE A 161 19.55 12.73 5.24
CA PHE A 161 18.89 13.74 4.41
C PHE A 161 18.33 14.81 5.35
N GLU A 162 18.55 16.07 5.03
CA GLU A 162 17.93 17.21 5.72
C GLU A 162 16.43 17.25 5.40
N SER A 163 15.59 17.42 6.43
CA SER A 163 14.14 17.56 6.30
C SER A 163 13.68 18.94 6.76
N ASN A 164 12.78 19.52 5.96
CA ASN A 164 11.99 20.68 6.35
C ASN A 164 10.82 20.23 7.25
N TYR A 165 10.55 21.06 8.24
CA TYR A 165 9.84 20.76 9.49
C TYR A 165 8.39 20.31 9.36
N PHE A 166 8.05 19.15 9.96
CA PHE A 166 6.68 18.81 10.34
C PHE A 166 6.29 19.55 11.63
N ARG A 167 5.29 20.44 11.57
CA ARG A 167 4.90 21.25 12.74
C ARG A 167 3.80 20.54 13.55
N TRP A 168 4.15 19.95 14.70
CA TRP A 168 3.22 19.35 15.66
C TRP A 168 2.02 20.30 15.97
N PRO A 169 0.75 19.84 16.04
CA PRO A 169 -0.36 20.72 16.34
C PRO A 169 -0.29 21.07 17.82
N ASN A 170 0.29 22.22 18.13
CA ASN A 170 0.19 22.80 19.46
C ASN A 170 -1.29 22.96 19.80
N ARG A 171 -1.77 22.23 20.83
CA ARG A 171 -3.14 22.34 21.38
C ARG A 171 -3.47 23.75 21.92
N LYS A 172 -2.59 24.75 21.75
CA LYS A 172 -2.81 26.15 22.13
C LYS A 172 -2.16 27.09 21.11
N ARG A 173 -2.92 27.48 20.08
CA ARG A 173 -3.05 28.85 19.54
C ARG A 173 -3.89 28.87 18.27
N ASN A 174 -5.01 29.59 18.36
CA ASN A 174 -5.91 30.13 17.36
C ASN A 174 -5.51 30.02 15.87
N SER A 175 -6.05 28.99 15.21
CA SER A 175 -6.94 29.07 14.05
C SER A 175 -7.21 27.62 13.64
N ASP A 176 -8.29 27.07 14.17
CA ASP A 176 -8.66 25.64 14.13
C ASP A 176 -8.95 25.11 12.71
N LEU A 177 -8.81 25.94 11.68
CA LEU A 177 -9.18 25.66 10.30
C LEU A 177 -8.01 25.23 9.42
N ASP A 178 -6.77 25.66 9.69
CA ASP A 178 -5.66 25.42 8.75
C ASP A 178 -4.78 24.22 9.16
N ALA A 179 -4.60 23.96 10.46
CA ALA A 179 -3.88 22.77 10.93
C ALA A 179 -4.68 21.47 10.77
N ARG A 180 -6.02 21.54 10.73
CA ARG A 180 -6.91 20.40 10.43
C ARG A 180 -6.95 20.07 8.93
N LYS A 181 -6.63 21.04 8.07
CA LYS A 181 -6.65 20.90 6.61
C LYS A 181 -5.41 20.24 6.02
N ASN A 182 -4.29 20.07 6.73
CA ASN A 182 -3.11 19.44 6.10
C ASN A 182 -2.90 17.96 6.48
N ARG A 183 -3.58 17.44 7.51
CA ARG A 183 -3.31 16.09 8.08
C ARG A 183 -4.33 15.01 7.76
N ILE A 184 -5.49 15.39 7.24
CA ILE A 184 -6.60 14.47 6.91
C ILE A 184 -6.62 14.14 5.42
N TYR A 185 -5.88 14.90 4.61
CA TYR A 185 -5.92 14.79 3.15
C TYR A 185 -5.30 13.48 2.67
N ASP A 186 -4.18 13.00 3.23
CA ASP A 186 -3.54 11.79 2.69
C ASP A 186 -4.39 10.50 2.86
N GLU A 187 -5.02 10.33 4.03
CA GLU A 187 -5.83 9.15 4.34
C GLU A 187 -7.13 9.11 3.51
N GLN A 188 -7.80 10.27 3.36
CA GLN A 188 -9.01 10.39 2.55
C GLN A 188 -8.71 10.39 1.06
N SER A 189 -7.55 10.91 0.63
CA SER A 189 -7.14 10.91 -0.78
C SER A 189 -6.96 9.50 -1.32
N HIS A 190 -6.33 8.58 -0.57
CA HIS A 190 -6.21 7.18 -1.00
C HIS A 190 -7.58 6.51 -1.16
N GLN A 191 -8.49 6.75 -0.21
CA GLN A 191 -9.85 6.22 -0.27
C GLN A 191 -10.63 6.78 -1.46
N LEU A 192 -10.60 8.11 -1.66
CA LEU A 192 -11.30 8.79 -2.75
C LEU A 192 -10.74 8.39 -4.12
N PHE A 193 -9.42 8.25 -4.22
CA PHE A 193 -8.74 7.76 -5.42
C PHE A 193 -9.27 6.37 -5.80
N ILE A 194 -9.30 5.43 -4.84
CA ILE A 194 -9.85 4.10 -5.12
C ILE A 194 -11.33 4.19 -5.46
N GLN A 195 -12.13 5.00 -4.78
CA GLN A 195 -13.53 5.17 -5.14
C GLN A 195 -13.71 5.69 -6.58
N ALA A 196 -12.84 6.57 -7.06
CA ALA A 196 -12.88 7.07 -8.43
C ALA A 196 -12.43 6.01 -9.45
N HIS A 197 -11.39 5.22 -9.14
CA HIS A 197 -10.67 4.39 -10.11
C HIS A 197 -10.81 2.87 -9.91
N LEU A 198 -11.65 2.41 -8.98
CA LEU A 198 -11.81 0.98 -8.69
C LEU A 198 -12.23 0.17 -9.93
N ASP A 199 -13.17 0.68 -10.72
CA ASP A 199 -13.68 -0.07 -11.88
C ASP A 199 -12.61 -0.20 -12.97
N ASP A 200 -11.79 0.84 -13.18
CA ASP A 200 -10.64 0.78 -14.10
C ASP A 200 -9.61 -0.26 -13.64
N LEU A 201 -9.30 -0.24 -12.35
CA LEU A 201 -8.36 -1.16 -11.72
C LEU A 201 -8.82 -2.62 -11.87
N LEU A 202 -10.09 -2.90 -11.55
CA LEU A 202 -10.69 -4.22 -11.73
C LEU A 202 -10.74 -4.62 -13.21
N ASN A 203 -11.00 -3.67 -14.11
CA ASN A 203 -11.12 -3.93 -15.54
C ASN A 203 -9.77 -4.33 -16.16
N ILE A 204 -8.65 -3.79 -15.68
CA ILE A 204 -7.30 -4.15 -16.12
C ILE A 204 -6.98 -5.62 -15.80
N ILE A 205 -7.35 -6.09 -14.61
CA ILE A 205 -7.05 -7.44 -14.13
C ILE A 205 -8.12 -8.48 -14.48
N SER A 206 -9.30 -8.03 -14.94
CA SER A 206 -10.42 -8.91 -15.32
C SER A 206 -10.12 -9.82 -16.51
N ASP A 207 -10.77 -10.97 -16.52
CA ASP A 207 -10.81 -11.88 -17.67
C ASP A 207 -12.02 -11.52 -18.52
N THR A 208 -11.86 -10.57 -19.45
CA THR A 208 -12.90 -10.27 -20.43
C THR A 208 -12.78 -11.24 -21.61
N SER A 209 -13.81 -12.04 -21.87
CA SER A 209 -13.94 -12.79 -23.11
C SER A 209 -13.96 -11.82 -24.30
N GLU A 210 -13.31 -12.18 -25.39
CA GLU A 210 -13.08 -11.30 -26.55
C GLU A 210 -14.39 -10.98 -27.31
N SER A 211 -15.27 -10.13 -26.76
CA SER A 211 -16.35 -9.48 -27.50
C SER A 211 -16.18 -7.96 -27.39
N ASN A 212 -15.88 -7.31 -28.52
CA ASN A 212 -15.52 -5.89 -28.68
C ASN A 212 -16.64 -4.86 -28.40
N ASN A 213 -17.61 -5.15 -27.53
CA ASN A 213 -18.69 -4.22 -27.23
C ASN A 213 -18.53 -3.63 -25.82
N HIS A 214 -18.52 -2.29 -25.76
CA HIS A 214 -18.49 -1.48 -24.53
C HIS A 214 -19.65 -1.76 -23.55
N GLU A 215 -20.64 -2.56 -23.96
CA GLU A 215 -21.81 -2.94 -23.14
C GLU A 215 -21.56 -4.18 -22.25
N ASN A 216 -20.50 -4.96 -22.47
CA ASN A 216 -20.32 -6.27 -21.82
C ASN A 216 -19.47 -6.24 -20.52
N VAL A 217 -19.17 -5.06 -19.96
CA VAL A 217 -18.47 -4.94 -18.66
C VAL A 217 -19.29 -5.59 -17.53
N GLN A 218 -20.62 -5.69 -17.69
CA GLN A 218 -21.52 -6.28 -16.71
C GLN A 218 -21.36 -7.79 -16.55
N SER A 219 -20.83 -8.51 -17.56
CA SER A 219 -20.56 -9.95 -17.50
C SER A 219 -19.09 -10.26 -17.23
N ALA A 220 -18.25 -9.26 -16.95
CA ALA A 220 -16.85 -9.47 -16.65
C ALA A 220 -16.68 -10.28 -15.36
N THR A 221 -15.70 -11.17 -15.36
CA THR A 221 -15.37 -11.99 -14.21
C THR A 221 -13.90 -11.87 -13.87
N LEU A 222 -13.57 -12.06 -12.58
CA LEU A 222 -12.20 -12.10 -12.10
C LEU A 222 -11.85 -13.52 -11.67
N SER A 223 -10.64 -13.95 -12.02
CA SER A 223 -10.03 -15.14 -11.43
C SER A 223 -9.62 -14.89 -9.97
N MET A 224 -9.41 -15.97 -9.23
CA MET A 224 -8.92 -15.86 -7.86
C MET A 224 -7.50 -15.28 -7.77
N ASP A 225 -6.68 -15.47 -8.81
CA ASP A 225 -5.36 -14.85 -8.90
C ASP A 225 -5.45 -13.32 -8.99
N ALA A 226 -6.44 -12.79 -9.74
CA ALA A 226 -6.68 -11.36 -9.79
C ALA A 226 -7.11 -10.81 -8.43
N VAL A 227 -7.92 -11.57 -7.68
CA VAL A 227 -8.30 -11.22 -6.31
C VAL A 227 -7.11 -11.28 -5.34
N ASN A 228 -6.22 -12.26 -5.51
CA ASN A 228 -4.96 -12.32 -4.77
C ASN A 228 -4.09 -11.08 -5.06
N ALA A 229 -3.98 -10.69 -6.33
CA ALA A 229 -3.26 -9.47 -6.72
C ALA A 229 -3.86 -8.21 -6.11
N LEU A 230 -5.20 -8.09 -5.99
CA LEU A 230 -5.85 -6.98 -5.29
C LEU A 230 -5.45 -6.88 -3.82
N SER A 231 -5.02 -7.98 -3.20
CA SER A 231 -4.50 -7.96 -1.83
C SER A 231 -3.18 -7.20 -1.70
N TYR A 232 -2.54 -6.89 -2.82
CA TYR A 232 -1.42 -5.96 -2.85
C TYR A 232 -1.86 -4.55 -2.43
N ILE A 233 -3.05 -4.10 -2.85
CA ILE A 233 -3.58 -2.75 -2.58
C ILE A 233 -4.46 -2.75 -1.33
N PHE A 234 -5.22 -3.81 -1.12
CA PHE A 234 -6.26 -3.88 -0.10
C PHE A 234 -5.94 -4.89 1.00
N GLU A 235 -6.30 -4.51 2.20
CA GLU A 235 -6.36 -5.38 3.36
C GLU A 235 -7.61 -5.03 4.17
N GLY A 236 -7.99 -5.90 5.09
CA GLY A 236 -9.19 -5.66 5.85
C GLY A 236 -9.33 -6.58 7.06
N THR A 237 -10.49 -6.50 7.69
CA THR A 237 -10.87 -7.41 8.76
C THR A 237 -12.34 -7.79 8.66
N LEU A 238 -12.64 -8.95 9.24
CA LEU A 238 -13.98 -9.46 9.48
C LEU A 238 -14.42 -9.27 10.94
N HIS A 239 -13.59 -8.61 11.76
CA HIS A 239 -13.79 -8.48 13.21
C HIS A 239 -13.90 -7.00 13.61
N ASP A 240 -14.83 -6.69 14.51
CA ASP A 240 -15.11 -5.32 14.96
C ASP A 240 -13.92 -4.65 15.67
N ASN A 241 -12.98 -5.43 16.19
CA ASN A 241 -11.89 -4.93 17.03
C ASN A 241 -10.59 -4.60 16.27
N LEU A 242 -10.55 -4.76 14.94
CA LEU A 242 -9.38 -4.49 14.09
C LEU A 242 -8.08 -5.22 14.49
N ARG A 243 -8.17 -6.25 15.35
CA ARG A 243 -6.97 -6.93 15.89
C ARG A 243 -6.34 -7.93 14.94
N LYS A 244 -7.10 -8.42 13.96
CA LYS A 244 -6.62 -9.41 13.00
C LYS A 244 -6.89 -8.91 11.60
N ILE A 245 -5.81 -8.67 10.88
CA ILE A 245 -5.83 -8.15 9.52
C ILE A 245 -5.63 -9.31 8.57
N PHE A 246 -6.41 -9.31 7.50
CA PHE A 246 -6.36 -10.32 6.46
C PHE A 246 -6.17 -9.64 5.10
N PRO A 247 -5.38 -10.24 4.21
CA PRO A 247 -5.36 -9.82 2.82
C PRO A 247 -6.73 -10.09 2.18
N LEU A 248 -7.09 -9.27 1.18
CA LEU A 248 -8.42 -9.27 0.58
C LEU A 248 -8.86 -10.66 0.06
N HIS A 249 -7.95 -11.44 -0.52
CA HIS A 249 -8.28 -12.78 -1.03
C HIS A 249 -8.73 -13.75 0.07
N ILE A 250 -8.18 -13.64 1.28
CA ILE A 250 -8.60 -14.48 2.41
C ILE A 250 -9.97 -14.05 2.93
N ILE A 251 -10.25 -12.74 2.92
CA ILE A 251 -11.57 -12.19 3.27
C ILE A 251 -12.63 -12.73 2.30
N ILE A 252 -12.34 -12.70 1.00
CA ILE A 252 -13.24 -13.19 -0.05
C ILE A 252 -13.40 -14.71 -0.01
N GLN A 253 -12.45 -15.45 0.55
CA GLN A 253 -12.58 -16.90 0.78
C GLN A 253 -13.51 -17.26 1.94
N ASN A 254 -13.93 -16.29 2.76
CA ASN A 254 -14.89 -16.55 3.83
C ASN A 254 -16.25 -16.97 3.25
N SER A 255 -16.83 -18.06 3.76
CA SER A 255 -18.08 -18.65 3.24
C SER A 255 -19.26 -17.66 3.19
N SER A 256 -19.40 -16.79 4.20
CA SER A 256 -20.46 -15.78 4.24
C SER A 256 -20.30 -14.75 3.11
N ILE A 257 -19.07 -14.30 2.88
CA ILE A 257 -18.74 -13.34 1.82
C ILE A 257 -18.86 -13.99 0.43
N GLN A 258 -18.46 -15.26 0.29
CA GLN A 258 -18.63 -16.01 -0.96
C GLN A 258 -20.10 -16.11 -1.36
N HIS A 259 -20.98 -16.38 -0.40
CA HIS A 259 -22.43 -16.45 -0.63
C HIS A 259 -23.01 -15.08 -1.01
N GLU A 260 -22.56 -14.00 -0.35
CA GLU A 260 -23.01 -12.64 -0.66
C GLU A 260 -22.59 -12.20 -2.07
N ILE A 261 -21.34 -12.47 -2.46
CA ILE A 261 -20.81 -12.12 -3.78
C ILE A 261 -21.36 -13.05 -4.88
N GLY A 262 -21.76 -14.28 -4.53
CA GLY A 262 -22.19 -15.30 -5.50
C GLY A 262 -21.01 -15.93 -6.26
N ILE A 263 -19.92 -16.25 -5.56
CA ILE A 263 -18.72 -16.86 -6.17
C ILE A 263 -19.04 -18.29 -6.61
N ASN A 264 -18.68 -18.65 -7.85
CA ASN A 264 -18.86 -19.98 -8.41
C ASN A 264 -17.54 -20.49 -9.00
N LYS A 265 -17.07 -21.69 -8.60
CA LYS A 265 -15.87 -22.35 -9.17
C LYS A 265 -14.65 -21.42 -9.27
N SER A 266 -14.37 -20.64 -8.22
CA SER A 266 -13.25 -19.67 -8.15
C SER A 266 -13.34 -18.46 -9.09
N ILE A 267 -14.51 -18.23 -9.69
CA ILE A 267 -14.81 -17.06 -10.53
C ILE A 267 -15.58 -16.05 -9.69
N VAL A 268 -15.07 -14.82 -9.66
CA VAL A 268 -15.64 -13.72 -8.88
C VAL A 268 -16.35 -12.74 -9.81
N PRO A 269 -17.66 -12.51 -9.65
CA PRO A 269 -18.40 -11.52 -10.44
C PRO A 269 -17.87 -10.10 -10.22
N PHE A 270 -17.51 -9.42 -11.30
CA PHE A 270 -16.90 -8.08 -11.27
C PHE A 270 -17.73 -7.07 -10.46
N LYS A 271 -19.02 -6.96 -10.79
CA LYS A 271 -19.91 -5.95 -10.19
C LYS A 271 -20.13 -6.18 -8.70
N ASN A 272 -20.25 -7.44 -8.30
CA ASN A 272 -20.50 -7.78 -6.90
C ASN A 272 -19.26 -7.51 -6.06
N LEU A 273 -18.06 -7.80 -6.58
CA LEU A 273 -16.81 -7.44 -5.94
C LEU A 273 -16.62 -5.92 -5.84
N SER A 274 -16.85 -5.17 -6.93
CA SER A 274 -16.76 -3.70 -6.92
C SER A 274 -17.69 -3.09 -5.87
N ASN A 275 -18.96 -3.54 -5.84
CA ASN A 275 -19.95 -3.07 -4.87
C ASN A 275 -19.61 -3.46 -3.42
N LEU A 276 -19.00 -4.63 -3.19
CA LEU A 276 -18.56 -5.04 -1.86
C LEU A 276 -17.38 -4.18 -1.39
N ILE A 277 -16.39 -3.94 -2.24
CA ILE A 277 -15.26 -3.08 -1.88
C ILE A 277 -15.77 -1.68 -1.59
N ARG A 278 -16.60 -1.08 -2.46
CA ARG A 278 -17.13 0.27 -2.26
C ARG A 278 -17.91 0.45 -0.97
N ARG A 279 -18.75 -0.51 -0.59
CA ARG A 279 -19.57 -0.42 0.64
C ARG A 279 -18.75 -0.60 1.91
N SER A 280 -17.67 -1.39 1.84
CA SER A 280 -16.85 -1.76 3.00
C SER A 280 -15.55 -0.94 3.10
N LEU A 281 -15.28 -0.07 2.12
CA LEU A 281 -14.08 0.75 2.08
C LEU A 281 -14.15 1.86 3.13
N ILE A 282 -13.25 1.80 4.10
CA ILE A 282 -13.03 2.79 5.13
C ILE A 282 -11.65 3.45 4.98
N ALA A 283 -11.49 4.57 5.66
CA ALA A 283 -10.20 5.21 5.87
C ALA A 283 -9.28 4.27 6.68
N ASN A 284 -7.97 4.24 6.37
CA ASN A 284 -7.07 3.26 6.97
C ASN A 284 -6.93 3.51 8.49
N PRO A 285 -7.36 2.55 9.34
CA PRO A 285 -7.50 2.77 10.77
C PRO A 285 -6.18 2.87 11.52
N PHE A 286 -5.04 2.58 10.88
CA PHE A 286 -3.73 2.56 11.52
C PHE A 286 -2.85 3.75 11.15
N GLN A 287 -3.24 4.63 10.23
CA GLN A 287 -2.40 5.76 9.82
C GLN A 287 -2.09 6.75 10.96
N VAL A 288 -1.11 7.62 10.73
CA VAL A 288 -0.61 8.62 11.70
C VAL A 288 -1.76 9.45 12.29
N GLY A 289 -2.75 9.84 11.48
CA GLY A 289 -3.95 10.55 11.92
C GLY A 289 -4.74 9.81 13.00
N GLN A 290 -4.93 8.50 12.84
CA GLN A 290 -5.65 7.66 13.79
C GLN A 290 -4.82 7.36 15.03
N THR A 291 -3.50 7.16 14.87
CA THR A 291 -2.56 7.02 15.99
C THR A 291 -2.52 8.27 16.86
N MET A 292 -2.64 9.47 16.29
CA MET A 292 -2.74 10.70 17.08
C MET A 292 -4.05 10.80 17.89
N LYS A 293 -5.14 10.19 17.41
CA LYS A 293 -6.46 10.22 18.07
C LYS A 293 -6.61 9.14 19.14
N ARG A 294 -6.15 7.92 18.86
CA ARG A 294 -6.40 6.70 19.66
C ARG A 294 -5.13 6.09 20.28
N GLY A 295 -3.95 6.55 19.87
CA GLY A 295 -2.67 6.02 20.32
C GLY A 295 -2.37 6.38 21.76
N THR A 296 -1.50 5.58 22.38
CA THR A 296 -1.04 5.77 23.74
C THR A 296 0.21 6.65 23.72
N LEU A 297 0.21 7.73 24.52
CA LEU A 297 1.41 8.52 24.79
C LEU A 297 2.32 7.72 25.72
N LEU A 298 3.54 7.44 25.27
CA LEU A 298 4.56 6.78 26.06
C LEU A 298 5.33 7.82 26.91
N PRO A 299 5.55 7.54 28.21
CA PRO A 299 6.29 8.44 29.08
C PRO A 299 7.76 8.48 28.68
N LEU A 300 8.33 9.67 28.49
CA LEU A 300 9.76 9.85 28.33
C LEU A 300 10.43 10.00 29.72
N PRO A 301 11.53 9.29 30.01
CA PRO A 301 12.16 9.29 31.33
C PRO A 301 12.90 10.58 31.71
N PHE A 302 12.84 11.64 30.89
CA PHE A 302 13.60 12.88 31.11
C PHE A 302 12.72 14.14 30.95
N ASN A 303 11.79 14.35 31.88
CA ASN A 303 11.26 15.68 32.15
C ASN A 303 12.19 16.35 33.18
N ASN A 304 13.30 16.93 32.73
CA ASN A 304 14.03 17.89 33.57
C ASN A 304 13.24 19.22 33.55
N PRO A 305 12.80 19.75 34.70
CA PRO A 305 11.93 20.92 34.77
C PRO A 305 12.65 22.26 34.55
N THR A 306 13.93 22.26 34.18
CA THR A 306 14.78 23.45 34.30
C THR A 306 14.99 24.28 33.04
N HIS A 307 14.46 23.90 31.87
CA HIS A 307 14.45 24.79 30.72
C HIS A 307 13.19 24.62 29.87
N GLU A 308 12.73 25.70 29.25
CA GLU A 308 11.66 25.77 28.24
C GLU A 308 11.98 25.01 26.94
N GLN A 309 12.58 23.82 27.04
CA GLN A 309 12.77 22.91 25.93
C GLN A 309 11.46 22.14 25.72
N ARG A 310 10.90 22.28 24.51
CA ARG A 310 9.73 21.52 24.05
C ARG A 310 9.94 20.03 24.39
N SER A 311 9.15 19.50 25.31
CA SER A 311 9.24 18.10 25.69
C SER A 311 8.96 17.20 24.50
N GLY A 312 9.90 16.29 24.23
CA GLY A 312 9.72 15.23 23.24
C GLY A 312 8.44 14.44 23.52
N ARG A 313 7.83 13.89 22.47
CA ARG A 313 6.63 13.05 22.60
C ARG A 313 6.82 11.78 21.82
N VAL A 314 6.42 10.67 22.44
CA VAL A 314 6.43 9.35 21.83
C VAL A 314 5.00 8.82 21.89
N LEU A 315 4.41 8.53 20.74
CA LEU A 315 3.07 7.97 20.59
C LEU A 315 3.18 6.59 19.97
N SER A 316 2.43 5.62 20.48
CA SER A 316 2.38 4.26 19.93
C SER A 316 0.94 3.87 19.63
N ASN A 317 0.72 3.18 18.52
CA ASN A 317 -0.57 2.54 18.20
C ASN A 317 -0.66 1.07 18.66
N SER A 318 0.36 0.58 19.38
CA SER A 318 0.43 -0.82 19.85
C SER A 318 -0.75 -1.27 20.72
N ASN A 319 -1.51 -0.34 21.28
CA ASN A 319 -2.72 -0.60 22.06
C ASN A 319 -3.90 -1.10 21.21
N PHE A 320 -3.93 -0.80 19.90
CA PHE A 320 -5.03 -1.20 19.01
C PHE A 320 -4.60 -1.76 17.65
N ALA A 321 -3.34 -1.61 17.25
CA ALA A 321 -2.82 -2.13 15.98
C ALA A 321 -2.31 -3.57 16.08
N ASP A 322 -2.59 -4.35 15.02
CA ASP A 322 -1.94 -5.64 14.77
C ASP A 322 -0.43 -5.47 14.61
N GLU A 323 0.35 -6.51 14.91
CA GLU A 323 1.82 -6.51 14.86
C GLU A 323 2.40 -5.93 13.57
N SER A 324 1.78 -6.25 12.44
CA SER A 324 2.23 -5.79 11.12
C SER A 324 2.04 -4.29 10.88
N HIS A 325 1.18 -3.63 11.66
CA HIS A 325 0.84 -2.20 11.53
C HIS A 325 1.26 -1.38 12.75
N ARG A 326 2.02 -1.97 13.68
CA ARG A 326 2.54 -1.26 14.85
C ARG A 326 3.66 -0.31 14.46
N PHE A 327 3.52 0.95 14.82
CA PHE A 327 4.61 1.93 14.74
C PHE A 327 4.59 2.88 15.94
N VAL A 328 5.74 3.52 16.11
CA VAL A 328 5.96 4.54 17.11
C VAL A 328 6.23 5.87 16.41
N LEU A 329 5.46 6.88 16.76
CA LEU A 329 5.64 8.25 16.32
C LEU A 329 6.44 9.01 17.38
N MET A 330 7.60 9.53 16.98
CA MET A 330 8.50 10.29 17.83
C MET A 330 8.63 11.71 17.31
N THR A 331 8.50 12.71 18.19
CA THR A 331 8.68 14.12 17.83
C THR A 331 9.56 14.85 18.83
N MET A 332 10.39 15.80 18.36
CA MET A 332 11.21 16.67 19.21
C MET A 332 12.16 15.87 20.13
N ILE A 333 12.80 14.85 19.58
CA ILE A 333 13.71 13.96 20.31
C ILE A 333 15.16 14.34 20.00
N ASN A 334 15.97 14.58 21.03
CA ASN A 334 17.42 14.78 20.88
C ASN A 334 18.08 13.44 20.46
N ARG A 335 19.11 13.50 19.63
CA ARG A 335 19.87 12.36 19.08
C ARG A 335 20.35 11.36 20.15
N SER A 336 20.61 11.82 21.38
CA SER A 336 20.97 10.94 22.50
C SER A 336 19.84 10.01 22.96
N LEU A 337 18.58 10.31 22.64
CA LEU A 337 17.41 9.50 23.01
C LEU A 337 17.08 8.43 21.95
N SER A 338 17.36 8.68 20.66
CA SER A 338 17.06 7.71 19.59
C SER A 338 17.85 6.41 19.76
N ASP A 339 19.06 6.49 20.30
CA ASP A 339 19.94 5.35 20.50
C ASP A 339 19.50 4.45 21.67
N GLN A 340 18.63 4.94 22.56
CA GLN A 340 18.14 4.19 23.73
C GLN A 340 16.83 3.45 23.47
N VAL A 341 16.06 3.85 22.45
CA VAL A 341 14.84 3.13 22.06
C VAL A 341 15.23 1.94 21.19
N ARG A 342 15.39 0.76 21.80
CA ARG A 342 15.65 -0.48 21.06
C ARG A 342 14.47 -0.78 20.11
N PRO A 343 14.70 -0.91 18.79
CA PRO A 343 13.62 -1.07 17.83
C PRO A 343 13.09 -2.51 17.89
N LYS A 344 11.96 -2.69 18.57
CA LYS A 344 11.04 -3.82 18.33
C LYS A 344 9.81 -3.39 17.50
N ALA A 345 9.76 -2.14 17.05
CA ALA A 345 8.66 -1.55 16.30
C ALA A 345 9.20 -0.63 15.19
N ILE A 346 8.41 -0.43 14.14
CA ILE A 346 8.68 0.54 13.07
C ILE A 346 8.68 1.94 13.67
N CYS A 347 9.73 2.72 13.46
CA CYS A 347 9.92 4.03 14.11
C CYS A 347 9.77 5.17 13.08
N CYS A 348 8.75 6.02 13.26
CA CYS A 348 8.66 7.30 12.57
C CYS A 348 9.34 8.36 13.45
N ILE A 349 10.49 8.89 13.02
CA ILE A 349 11.12 10.01 13.71
C ILE A 349 10.83 11.28 12.92
N ILE A 350 10.10 12.18 13.55
CA ILE A 350 9.91 13.54 13.08
C ILE A 350 10.86 14.41 13.90
N ILE A 351 11.96 14.83 13.28
CA ILE A 351 12.97 15.70 13.91
C ILE A 351 12.42 17.12 14.03
#